data_AF-A0A3A6ELK6-F1
#
_entry.id   AF-A0A3A6ELK6-F1
#
_cell.length_a   1.000
_cell.length_b   1.000
_cell.length_c   1.000
_cell.angle_alpha   90.00
_cell.angle_beta   90.00
_cell.angle_gamma   90.00
#
_symmetry.space_group_name_H-M   'P 1'
#
loop_
_entity.id
_entity.type
_entity.pdbx_description
1 polymer ?
#
loop_
_entity_poly.entity_id
_entity_poly.type
_entity_poly.pdbx_seq_one_letter_code
_entity_poly.pdbx_strand_id
1 'polypeptide(L)'
;MAFKPLTVNTPIGKKAHILAEDDAALYDGIFGEDCVLKIGEQFASKTISNNVIRVMDGVVVVGGHVGRIIKGDYEDMMIDNGTADQKRNDLIVARFQSGGTGGADTYSLVVVKGTPGSTAKDPAIVQEDLYAGGKRRDYPLYRVRIENLSVVGVDKLFKVNRNFKVLVEELDKTREKIDSVNQTLEERTNGKVKIYGDAEGGNIRITSPNGVIWEIDAYNDNLRAYCDDGSVSFNFLKDGTLNIADLVISSVRTRLSEFIGKIKNAAYCTVVNNATTTGEGTVLDGRMGKTLNDKIALVSTVANEDRLRLNKVEVNLSRATNTLGSAYGVTAKYRTNEYMTTVYFYGQHVGASMGAYQAIGFGALPAGKRPLNKIQIPCAGVAGLYMTVDASGMACLFNETPNTLSFGKTWVNGHLTFVN
;
A
#
# COMPACT_ATOMS: atom_id res chain seq x y z
N MET A 1 -0.78 -86.30 0.92
CA MET A 1 -1.09 -84.87 0.81
C MET A 1 0.05 -84.10 1.44
N ALA A 2 0.67 -83.18 0.71
CA ALA A 2 1.76 -82.33 1.20
C ALA A 2 1.24 -81.16 2.04
N PHE A 3 -0.01 -80.73 1.80
CA PHE A 3 -0.69 -79.75 2.62
C PHE A 3 -1.03 -80.32 3.99
N LYS A 4 -0.51 -79.66 5.01
CA LYS A 4 -0.66 -79.98 6.42
C LYS A 4 -1.53 -78.90 7.09
N PRO A 5 -2.73 -79.25 7.59
CA PRO A 5 -3.49 -78.37 8.45
C PRO A 5 -2.75 -78.15 9.78
N LEU A 6 -2.79 -76.92 10.32
CA LEU A 6 -2.21 -76.59 11.64
C LEU A 6 -3.30 -76.34 12.68
N THR A 7 -4.36 -75.61 12.32
CA THR A 7 -5.49 -75.28 13.22
C THR A 7 -6.76 -75.99 12.76
N VAL A 8 -6.90 -77.26 13.14
CA VAL A 8 -8.08 -78.11 12.85
C VAL A 8 -8.45 -78.89 14.10
N ASN A 9 -9.75 -79.03 14.35
CA ASN A 9 -10.23 -79.82 15.48
C ASN A 9 -9.97 -81.31 15.28
N THR A 10 -9.59 -81.98 16.38
CA THR A 10 -9.45 -83.44 16.41
C THR A 10 -10.82 -84.12 16.46
N PRO A 11 -10.97 -85.37 15.96
CA PRO A 11 -12.24 -86.09 15.98
C PRO A 11 -12.87 -86.24 17.38
N ILE A 12 -14.21 -86.32 17.40
CA ILE A 12 -15.02 -86.49 18.62
C ILE A 12 -14.55 -87.70 19.44
N GLY A 13 -14.25 -87.50 20.72
CA GLY A 13 -13.86 -88.58 21.65
C GLY A 13 -12.70 -88.23 22.59
N LYS A 14 -12.01 -87.10 22.38
CA LYS A 14 -11.05 -86.54 23.34
C LYS A 14 -11.36 -85.06 23.59
N LYS A 15 -11.39 -84.66 24.86
CA LYS A 15 -11.56 -83.24 25.23
C LYS A 15 -10.28 -82.50 24.85
N ALA A 16 -10.35 -81.66 23.82
CA ALA A 16 -9.25 -80.76 23.48
C ALA A 16 -9.11 -79.70 24.58
N HIS A 17 -7.86 -79.35 24.93
CA HIS A 17 -7.59 -78.27 25.88
C HIS A 17 -7.58 -76.90 25.20
N ILE A 18 -7.31 -76.86 23.89
CA ILE A 18 -7.34 -75.69 23.01
C ILE A 18 -8.08 -76.16 21.74
N LEU A 19 -9.10 -75.42 21.33
CA LEU A 19 -9.86 -75.68 20.11
C LEU A 19 -9.22 -74.99 18.91
N ALA A 20 -9.48 -75.49 17.71
CA ALA A 20 -8.99 -74.83 16.49
C ALA A 20 -9.54 -73.42 16.33
N GLU A 21 -10.74 -73.17 16.85
CA GLU A 21 -11.39 -71.86 16.92
C GLU A 21 -10.65 -70.90 17.87
N ASP A 22 -10.02 -71.39 18.95
CA ASP A 22 -9.26 -70.55 19.88
C ASP A 22 -7.98 -70.02 19.21
N ASP A 23 -7.26 -70.89 18.50
CA ASP A 23 -6.09 -70.51 17.71
C ASP A 23 -6.48 -69.60 16.53
N ALA A 24 -7.59 -69.92 15.86
CA ALA A 24 -8.09 -69.11 14.75
C ALA A 24 -8.46 -67.69 15.21
N ALA A 25 -9.10 -67.53 16.37
CA ALA A 25 -9.41 -66.21 16.93
C ALA A 25 -8.15 -65.37 17.19
N LEU A 26 -7.08 -65.98 17.70
CA LEU A 26 -5.80 -65.30 17.90
C LEU A 26 -5.18 -64.87 16.57
N TYR A 27 -5.12 -65.78 15.59
CA TYR A 27 -4.50 -65.49 14.29
C TYR A 27 -5.31 -64.52 13.44
N ASP A 28 -6.64 -64.58 13.50
CA ASP A 28 -7.50 -63.62 12.82
C ASP A 28 -7.30 -62.22 13.42
N GLY A 29 -7.14 -62.10 14.74
CA GLY A 29 -6.77 -60.84 15.40
C GLY A 29 -5.37 -60.31 15.02
N ILE A 30 -4.41 -61.20 14.73
CA ILE A 30 -3.04 -60.82 14.34
C ILE A 30 -2.97 -60.43 12.85
N PHE A 31 -3.60 -61.22 11.96
CA PHE A 31 -3.46 -61.06 10.52
C PHE A 31 -4.57 -60.21 9.88
N GLY A 32 -5.77 -60.19 10.46
CA GLY A 32 -6.92 -59.36 10.08
C GLY A 32 -7.59 -59.69 8.74
N GLU A 33 -6.99 -60.52 7.89
CA GLU A 33 -7.57 -60.97 6.62
C GLU A 33 -7.00 -62.33 6.16
N ASP A 34 -7.71 -62.98 5.24
CA ASP A 34 -7.20 -64.17 4.55
C ASP A 34 -5.98 -63.81 3.71
N CYS A 35 -4.90 -64.54 3.91
CA CYS A 35 -3.63 -64.21 3.28
C CYS A 35 -2.68 -65.39 3.19
N VAL A 36 -1.71 -65.28 2.29
CA VAL A 36 -0.50 -66.11 2.30
C VAL A 36 0.58 -65.38 3.10
N LEU A 37 1.25 -66.07 4.00
CA LEU A 37 2.34 -65.46 4.77
C LEU A 37 3.62 -65.43 3.95
N LYS A 38 4.47 -64.42 4.18
CA LYS A 38 5.80 -64.27 3.55
C LYS A 38 6.81 -65.30 4.12
N ILE A 39 6.50 -66.59 3.96
CA ILE A 39 7.28 -67.75 4.44
C ILE A 39 7.31 -68.80 3.33
N GLY A 40 8.45 -69.47 3.17
CA GLY A 40 8.64 -70.50 2.14
C GLY A 40 8.65 -69.90 0.73
N GLU A 41 8.23 -70.70 -0.25
CA GLU A 41 8.00 -70.25 -1.63
C GLU A 41 6.66 -69.54 -1.83
N GLN A 42 5.92 -69.25 -0.75
CA GLN A 42 4.65 -68.51 -0.77
C GLN A 42 3.62 -69.14 -1.72
N PHE A 43 3.56 -70.48 -1.76
CA PHE A 43 2.73 -71.24 -2.69
C PHE A 43 3.00 -70.92 -4.16
N ALA A 44 4.23 -70.59 -4.56
CA ALA A 44 4.57 -70.36 -5.98
C ALA A 44 4.03 -71.49 -6.87
N SER A 45 3.39 -71.13 -7.99
CA SER A 45 2.84 -72.11 -8.91
C SER A 45 3.76 -72.39 -10.09
N LYS A 46 3.75 -73.64 -10.56
CA LYS A 46 4.47 -74.08 -11.75
C LYS A 46 3.58 -75.00 -12.58
N THR A 47 3.40 -74.67 -13.86
CA THR A 47 2.71 -75.58 -14.80
C THR A 47 3.65 -76.72 -15.14
N ILE A 48 3.26 -77.95 -14.79
CA ILE A 48 4.07 -79.16 -15.04
C ILE A 48 3.66 -79.84 -16.34
N SER A 49 2.36 -79.84 -16.65
CA SER A 49 1.80 -80.35 -17.89
C SER A 49 0.49 -79.61 -18.21
N ASN A 50 -0.16 -79.97 -19.33
CA ASN A 50 -1.46 -79.43 -19.73
C ASN A 50 -2.57 -79.62 -18.69
N ASN A 51 -2.36 -80.49 -17.69
CA ASN A 51 -3.35 -80.92 -16.71
C ASN A 51 -2.84 -80.88 -15.27
N VAL A 52 -1.62 -80.41 -15.02
CA VAL A 52 -1.02 -80.46 -13.68
C VAL A 52 -0.38 -79.13 -13.35
N ILE A 53 -0.90 -78.48 -12.30
CA ILE A 53 -0.32 -77.29 -11.70
C ILE A 53 0.28 -77.66 -10.35
N ARG A 54 1.60 -77.52 -10.22
CA ARG A 54 2.30 -77.69 -8.97
C ARG A 54 2.22 -76.42 -8.14
N VAL A 55 1.92 -76.57 -6.86
CA VAL A 55 1.95 -75.50 -5.86
C VAL A 55 3.05 -75.83 -4.84
N MET A 56 4.02 -74.93 -4.72
CA MET A 56 5.21 -75.10 -3.87
C MET A 56 4.92 -74.78 -2.40
N ASP A 57 5.92 -74.90 -1.53
CA ASP A 57 5.77 -74.67 -0.11
C ASP A 57 5.32 -73.24 0.27
N GLY A 58 4.59 -73.12 1.38
CA GLY A 58 4.00 -71.86 1.81
C GLY A 58 3.04 -72.04 2.98
N VAL A 59 2.60 -70.94 3.57
CA VAL A 59 1.64 -70.91 4.70
C VAL A 59 0.48 -69.98 4.36
N VAL A 60 -0.75 -70.47 4.50
CA VAL A 60 -1.99 -69.76 4.16
C VAL A 60 -2.90 -69.71 5.39
N VAL A 61 -3.53 -68.55 5.58
CA VAL A 61 -4.48 -68.27 6.65
C VAL A 61 -5.85 -68.02 6.03
N VAL A 62 -6.87 -68.73 6.49
CA VAL A 62 -8.27 -68.60 6.05
C VAL A 62 -9.18 -68.52 7.26
N GLY A 63 -9.75 -67.34 7.52
CA GLY A 63 -10.55 -67.03 8.71
C GLY A 63 -9.85 -67.42 10.01
N GLY A 64 -8.58 -67.00 10.16
CA GLY A 64 -7.73 -67.40 11.27
C GLY A 64 -7.13 -68.82 11.19
N HIS A 65 -7.69 -69.73 10.39
CA HIS A 65 -7.18 -71.09 10.30
C HIS A 65 -5.95 -71.19 9.39
N VAL A 66 -4.88 -71.79 9.90
CA VAL A 66 -3.58 -71.91 9.24
C VAL A 66 -3.39 -73.31 8.64
N GLY A 67 -2.99 -73.33 7.37
CA GLY A 67 -2.54 -74.54 6.67
C GLY A 67 -1.22 -74.26 5.95
N ARG A 68 -0.42 -75.29 5.72
CA ARG A 68 0.89 -75.14 5.06
C ARG A 68 1.24 -76.29 4.15
N ILE A 69 1.96 -76.02 3.07
CA ILE A 69 2.81 -77.05 2.45
C ILE A 69 4.17 -76.97 3.16
N ILE A 70 4.71 -78.12 3.56
CA ILE A 70 5.96 -78.20 4.31
C ILE A 70 7.12 -77.69 3.44
N LYS A 71 8.08 -76.97 4.05
CA LYS A 71 9.24 -76.39 3.35
C LYS A 71 9.94 -77.42 2.45
N GLY A 72 10.14 -77.08 1.17
CA GLY A 72 10.78 -77.94 0.18
C GLY A 72 9.88 -79.02 -0.42
N ASP A 73 8.62 -79.09 -0.01
CA ASP A 73 7.61 -79.99 -0.56
C ASP A 73 6.66 -79.24 -1.53
N TYR A 74 5.80 -79.97 -2.20
CA TYR A 74 4.84 -79.41 -3.16
C TYR A 74 3.56 -80.25 -3.22
N GLU A 75 2.48 -79.64 -3.71
CA GLU A 75 1.24 -80.34 -4.02
C GLU A 75 0.89 -80.16 -5.50
N ASP A 76 0.64 -81.27 -6.20
CA ASP A 76 0.23 -81.28 -7.59
C ASP A 76 -1.30 -81.24 -7.69
N MET A 77 -1.81 -80.15 -8.27
CA MET A 77 -3.23 -79.94 -8.51
C MET A 77 -3.60 -80.48 -9.89
N MET A 78 -4.46 -81.50 -9.91
CA MET A 78 -4.97 -82.10 -11.13
C MET A 78 -6.08 -81.21 -11.73
N ILE A 79 -5.89 -80.82 -12.98
CA ILE A 79 -6.81 -80.00 -13.77
C ILE A 79 -7.42 -80.87 -14.88
N ASP A 80 -8.75 -80.98 -14.90
CA ASP A 80 -9.45 -81.70 -15.96
C ASP A 80 -9.20 -81.06 -17.33
N ASN A 81 -9.18 -81.87 -18.39
CA ASN A 81 -9.13 -81.37 -19.76
C ASN A 81 -10.22 -80.32 -20.02
N GLY A 82 -9.88 -79.34 -20.84
CA GLY A 82 -10.85 -78.38 -21.35
C GLY A 82 -11.76 -79.00 -22.42
N THR A 83 -12.64 -78.17 -22.98
CA THR A 83 -13.55 -78.56 -24.05
C THR A 83 -13.14 -77.86 -25.34
N ALA A 84 -13.15 -78.58 -26.47
CA ALA A 84 -12.84 -78.01 -27.78
C ALA A 84 -13.67 -76.76 -28.08
N ASP A 85 -13.03 -75.73 -28.64
CA ASP A 85 -13.62 -74.44 -29.01
C ASP A 85 -14.26 -73.65 -27.85
N GLN A 86 -13.89 -73.96 -26.60
CA GLN A 86 -14.40 -73.30 -25.41
C GLN A 86 -13.27 -72.83 -24.48
N LYS A 87 -13.59 -71.84 -23.64
CA LYS A 87 -12.74 -71.32 -22.59
C LYS A 87 -13.33 -71.66 -21.21
N ARG A 88 -12.48 -71.93 -20.23
CA ARG A 88 -12.86 -72.25 -18.84
C ARG A 88 -11.81 -71.69 -17.88
N ASN A 89 -12.26 -71.13 -16.75
CA ASN A 89 -11.37 -70.82 -15.64
C ASN A 89 -11.65 -71.81 -14.51
N ASP A 90 -10.61 -72.45 -14.00
CA ASP A 90 -10.69 -73.21 -12.76
C ASP A 90 -10.00 -72.40 -11.65
N LEU A 91 -10.39 -72.60 -10.39
CA LEU A 91 -9.73 -71.97 -9.25
C LEU A 91 -9.05 -73.03 -8.39
N ILE A 92 -7.78 -72.80 -8.06
CA ILE A 92 -7.12 -73.52 -6.97
C ILE A 92 -7.37 -72.71 -5.71
N VAL A 93 -8.09 -73.29 -4.76
CA VAL A 93 -8.50 -72.64 -3.51
C VAL A 93 -7.95 -73.38 -2.31
N ALA A 94 -7.62 -72.65 -1.25
CA ALA A 94 -7.44 -73.21 0.08
C ALA A 94 -8.83 -73.29 0.72
N ARG A 95 -9.35 -74.50 0.94
CA ARG A 95 -10.70 -74.72 1.48
C ARG A 95 -10.62 -75.16 2.92
N PHE A 96 -11.11 -74.31 3.82
CA PHE A 96 -11.43 -74.72 5.18
C PHE A 96 -12.90 -75.11 5.27
N GLN A 97 -13.18 -76.26 5.88
CA GLN A 97 -14.53 -76.72 6.16
C GLN A 97 -14.62 -77.26 7.58
N SER A 98 -15.43 -76.59 8.38
CA SER A 98 -15.65 -76.93 9.79
C SER A 98 -16.56 -78.16 9.93
N GLY A 99 -16.22 -79.03 10.88
CA GLY A 99 -17.07 -80.12 11.33
C GLY A 99 -18.21 -79.69 12.25
N GLY A 100 -18.29 -78.40 12.62
CA GLY A 100 -19.12 -77.89 13.71
C GLY A 100 -18.40 -77.97 15.07
N THR A 101 -19.07 -77.56 16.15
CA THR A 101 -18.47 -77.48 17.50
C THR A 101 -17.91 -78.85 17.95
N GLY A 102 -16.58 -79.00 17.92
CA GLY A 102 -15.89 -80.24 18.27
C GLY A 102 -15.95 -81.35 17.21
N GLY A 103 -16.40 -81.05 15.99
CA GLY A 103 -16.35 -81.95 14.84
C GLY A 103 -14.97 -81.99 14.20
N ALA A 104 -14.69 -83.00 13.37
CA ALA A 104 -13.43 -83.06 12.64
C ALA A 104 -13.45 -82.06 11.47
N ASP A 105 -12.58 -81.04 11.55
CA ASP A 105 -12.42 -80.07 10.47
C ASP A 105 -11.60 -80.64 9.32
N THR A 106 -11.79 -80.08 8.13
CA THR A 106 -10.96 -80.39 6.97
C THR A 106 -10.38 -79.13 6.38
N TYR A 107 -9.10 -79.19 6.01
CA TYR A 107 -8.42 -78.09 5.36
C TYR A 107 -7.45 -78.64 4.30
N SER A 108 -7.72 -78.33 3.04
CA SER A 108 -6.95 -78.81 1.90
C SER A 108 -6.94 -77.81 0.74
N LEU A 109 -6.01 -78.01 -0.20
CA LEU A 109 -6.08 -77.37 -1.50
C LEU A 109 -7.06 -78.14 -2.39
N VAL A 110 -7.93 -77.40 -3.08
CA VAL A 110 -8.98 -77.98 -3.93
C VAL A 110 -9.03 -77.22 -5.25
N VAL A 111 -9.23 -77.95 -6.36
CA VAL A 111 -9.57 -77.36 -7.65
C VAL A 111 -11.09 -77.23 -7.74
N VAL A 112 -11.57 -76.00 -7.84
CA VAL A 112 -12.97 -75.69 -8.16
C VAL A 112 -13.06 -75.53 -9.67
N LYS A 113 -13.76 -76.47 -10.31
CA LYS A 113 -13.93 -76.49 -11.76
C LYS A 113 -14.93 -75.42 -12.21
N GLY A 114 -14.57 -74.64 -13.22
CA GLY A 114 -15.46 -73.68 -13.86
C GLY A 114 -16.41 -74.31 -14.87
N THR A 115 -17.23 -73.47 -15.48
CA THR A 115 -18.14 -73.87 -16.55
C THR A 115 -17.52 -73.49 -17.91
N PRO A 116 -17.36 -74.44 -18.85
CA PRO A 116 -16.92 -74.14 -20.22
C PRO A 116 -17.89 -73.20 -20.95
N GLY A 117 -17.37 -72.27 -21.76
CA GLY A 117 -18.20 -71.38 -22.59
C GLY A 117 -17.38 -70.58 -23.60
N SER A 118 -18.04 -69.68 -24.35
CA SER A 118 -17.36 -68.75 -25.28
C SER A 118 -16.49 -67.71 -24.56
N THR A 119 -16.81 -67.43 -23.28
CA THR A 119 -16.03 -66.58 -22.38
C THR A 119 -15.79 -67.34 -21.08
N ALA A 120 -14.55 -67.32 -20.59
CA ALA A 120 -14.23 -67.94 -19.32
C ALA A 120 -14.68 -67.03 -18.15
N LYS A 121 -15.31 -67.63 -17.15
CA LYS A 121 -15.70 -66.98 -15.89
C LYS A 121 -15.21 -67.82 -14.73
N ASP A 122 -14.83 -67.15 -13.65
CA ASP A 122 -14.41 -67.84 -12.43
C ASP A 122 -15.61 -68.54 -11.79
N PRO A 123 -15.46 -69.81 -11.35
CA PRO A 123 -16.48 -70.49 -10.57
C PRO A 123 -16.76 -69.77 -9.26
N ALA A 124 -18.00 -69.86 -8.80
CA ALA A 124 -18.38 -69.38 -7.48
C ALA A 124 -17.67 -70.19 -6.38
N ILE A 125 -17.16 -69.48 -5.38
CA ILE A 125 -16.54 -70.05 -4.18
C ILE A 125 -17.36 -69.69 -2.95
N VAL A 126 -17.25 -70.49 -1.89
CA VAL A 126 -17.99 -70.26 -0.65
C VAL A 126 -17.09 -69.49 0.31
N GLN A 127 -17.53 -68.32 0.79
CA GLN A 127 -16.75 -67.48 1.70
C GLN A 127 -17.60 -67.10 2.91
N GLU A 128 -18.06 -68.09 3.67
CA GLU A 128 -18.84 -67.82 4.88
C GLU A 128 -17.95 -67.24 5.98
N ASP A 129 -18.57 -66.46 6.86
CA ASP A 129 -17.92 -65.95 8.06
C ASP A 129 -17.81 -67.08 9.10
N LEU A 130 -16.62 -67.66 9.22
CA LEU A 130 -16.33 -68.74 10.17
C LEU A 130 -16.50 -68.31 11.63
N TYR A 131 -16.26 -67.03 11.95
CA TYR A 131 -16.42 -66.51 13.31
C TYR A 131 -17.90 -66.34 13.68
N ALA A 132 -18.75 -66.01 12.70
CA ALA A 132 -20.21 -65.95 12.86
C ALA A 132 -20.91 -67.31 12.70
N GLY A 133 -20.18 -68.43 12.73
CA GLY A 133 -20.75 -69.79 12.66
C GLY A 133 -20.89 -70.36 11.24
N GLY A 134 -20.29 -69.72 10.24
CA GLY A 134 -20.09 -70.29 8.91
C GLY A 134 -19.29 -71.60 8.96
N LYS A 135 -19.59 -72.51 8.03
CA LYS A 135 -19.00 -73.85 8.00
C LYS A 135 -17.98 -74.03 6.91
N ARG A 136 -17.94 -73.15 5.91
CA ARG A 136 -16.97 -73.27 4.81
C ARG A 136 -16.47 -71.91 4.34
N ARG A 137 -15.15 -71.81 4.19
CA ARG A 137 -14.49 -70.65 3.60
C ARG A 137 -13.39 -71.11 2.66
N ASP A 138 -13.53 -70.70 1.41
CA ASP A 138 -12.61 -70.93 0.32
C ASP A 138 -11.82 -69.63 0.08
N TYR A 139 -10.49 -69.71 0.09
CA TYR A 139 -9.63 -68.59 -0.29
C TYR A 139 -8.95 -68.88 -1.63
N PRO A 140 -9.18 -68.06 -2.68
CA PRO A 140 -8.65 -68.33 -4.00
C PRO A 140 -7.15 -68.02 -4.07
N LEU A 141 -6.34 -69.02 -4.42
CA LEU A 141 -4.91 -68.86 -4.62
C LEU A 141 -4.56 -68.55 -6.07
N TYR A 142 -5.09 -69.35 -7.00
CA TYR A 142 -4.79 -69.23 -8.42
C TYR A 142 -6.02 -69.40 -9.30
N ARG A 143 -6.06 -68.61 -10.38
CA ARG A 143 -6.92 -68.82 -11.54
C ARG A 143 -6.15 -69.60 -12.59
N VAL A 144 -6.65 -70.77 -12.97
CA VAL A 144 -6.11 -71.56 -14.07
C VAL A 144 -6.95 -71.30 -15.32
N ARG A 145 -6.37 -70.64 -16.32
CA ARG A 145 -7.02 -70.33 -17.58
C ARG A 145 -6.83 -71.48 -18.55
N ILE A 146 -7.93 -71.98 -19.10
CA ILE A 146 -7.97 -73.11 -20.03
C ILE A 146 -8.63 -72.65 -21.32
N GLU A 147 -7.99 -72.92 -22.45
CA GLU A 147 -8.56 -72.71 -23.78
C GLU A 147 -8.42 -73.99 -24.58
N ASN A 148 -9.49 -74.39 -25.27
CA ASN A 148 -9.57 -75.68 -25.94
C ASN A 148 -9.31 -76.83 -24.95
N LEU A 149 -8.26 -77.62 -25.16
CA LEU A 149 -7.96 -78.81 -24.38
C LEU A 149 -6.90 -78.58 -23.29
N SER A 150 -6.29 -77.40 -23.19
CA SER A 150 -5.07 -77.22 -22.39
C SER A 150 -5.05 -75.94 -21.58
N VAL A 151 -4.30 -75.96 -20.47
CA VAL A 151 -3.99 -74.77 -19.68
C VAL A 151 -3.15 -73.80 -20.50
N VAL A 152 -3.59 -72.54 -20.56
CA VAL A 152 -2.89 -71.44 -21.25
C VAL A 152 -2.23 -70.45 -20.30
N GLY A 153 -2.55 -70.50 -19.00
CA GLY A 153 -1.92 -69.65 -18.01
C GLY A 153 -2.46 -69.84 -16.59
N VAL A 154 -1.71 -69.36 -15.61
CA VAL A 154 -2.07 -69.38 -14.20
C VAL A 154 -1.87 -67.97 -13.63
N ASP A 155 -2.95 -67.35 -13.17
CA ASP A 155 -2.92 -66.01 -12.59
C ASP A 155 -3.02 -66.10 -11.06
N LYS A 156 -2.12 -65.42 -10.35
CA LYS A 156 -2.14 -65.33 -8.88
C LYS A 156 -3.29 -64.45 -8.40
N LEU A 157 -4.05 -64.93 -7.40
CA LEU A 157 -5.21 -64.22 -6.83
C LEU A 157 -5.03 -63.80 -5.36
N PHE A 158 -4.07 -64.39 -4.64
CA PHE A 158 -3.87 -64.08 -3.22
C PHE A 158 -2.94 -62.89 -2.97
N LYS A 159 -3.12 -62.27 -1.80
CA LYS A 159 -2.19 -61.30 -1.24
C LYS A 159 -1.18 -62.00 -0.33
N VAL A 160 0.05 -61.47 -0.32
CA VAL A 160 1.06 -61.90 0.65
C VAL A 160 1.08 -60.90 1.80
N ASN A 161 0.78 -61.36 3.01
CA ASN A 161 0.77 -60.50 4.18
C ASN A 161 2.20 -60.05 4.53
N ARG A 162 2.31 -58.78 4.94
CA ARG A 162 3.59 -58.20 5.39
C ARG A 162 3.84 -58.68 6.82
N ASN A 163 5.10 -58.95 7.15
CA ASN A 163 5.49 -59.22 8.53
C ASN A 163 5.97 -57.93 9.21
N PHE A 164 6.07 -57.94 10.54
CA PHE A 164 6.53 -56.78 11.32
C PHE A 164 7.90 -56.25 10.86
N LYS A 165 8.79 -57.11 10.38
CA LYS A 165 10.09 -56.67 9.83
C LYS A 165 9.90 -55.78 8.60
N VAL A 166 9.06 -56.19 7.64
CA VAL A 166 8.75 -55.40 6.44
C VAL A 166 8.04 -54.09 6.82
N LEU A 167 7.16 -54.12 7.83
CA LEU A 167 6.48 -52.92 8.31
C LEU A 167 7.48 -51.89 8.89
N VAL A 168 8.47 -52.34 9.66
CA VAL A 168 9.54 -51.47 10.18
C VAL A 168 10.36 -50.87 9.03
N GLU A 169 10.78 -51.69 8.06
CA GLU A 169 11.52 -51.20 6.89
C GLU A 169 10.73 -50.16 6.07
N GLU A 170 9.41 -50.30 5.97
CA GLU A 170 8.54 -49.33 5.29
C GLU A 170 8.33 -48.04 6.10
N LEU A 171 8.29 -48.16 7.43
CA LEU A 171 8.23 -47.01 8.33
C LEU A 171 9.53 -46.19 8.24
N ASP A 172 10.69 -46.85 8.24
CA ASP A 172 11.99 -46.20 8.07
C ASP A 172 12.09 -45.47 6.72
N LYS A 173 11.68 -46.11 5.62
CA LYS A 173 11.62 -45.45 4.29
C LYS A 173 10.68 -44.25 4.28
N THR A 174 9.57 -44.32 5.02
CA THR A 174 8.64 -43.20 5.14
C THR A 174 9.29 -42.05 5.91
N ARG A 175 10.01 -42.37 6.99
CA ARG A 175 10.79 -41.40 7.76
C ARG A 175 11.84 -40.71 6.91
N GLU A 176 12.64 -41.47 6.16
CA GLU A 176 13.67 -40.93 5.25
C GLU A 176 13.09 -39.97 4.21
N LYS A 177 11.91 -40.29 3.65
CA LYS A 177 11.21 -39.39 2.71
C LYS A 177 10.78 -38.08 3.35
N ILE A 178 10.25 -38.11 4.58
CA ILE A 178 9.86 -36.91 5.33
C ILE A 178 11.10 -36.03 5.58
N ASP A 179 12.19 -36.63 6.05
CA ASP A 179 13.43 -35.91 6.32
C ASP A 179 14.02 -35.30 5.04
N SER A 180 14.00 -36.02 3.92
CA SER A 180 14.44 -35.52 2.61
C SER A 180 13.62 -34.31 2.12
N VAL A 181 12.30 -34.32 2.31
CA VAL A 181 11.43 -33.18 1.95
C VAL A 181 11.79 -31.94 2.78
N ASN A 182 11.99 -32.10 4.09
CA ASN A 182 12.37 -31.02 4.98
C ASN A 182 13.75 -30.45 4.63
N GLN A 183 14.74 -31.32 4.41
CA GLN A 183 16.09 -30.93 4.01
C GLN A 183 16.10 -30.17 2.68
N THR A 184 15.36 -30.64 1.67
CA THR A 184 15.28 -29.99 0.36
C THR A 184 14.72 -28.57 0.45
N LEU A 185 13.74 -28.33 1.33
CA LEU A 185 13.18 -27.00 1.56
C LEU A 185 14.23 -26.09 2.23
N GLU A 186 14.92 -26.59 3.24
CA GLU A 186 15.97 -25.86 3.95
C GLU A 186 17.13 -25.48 3.02
N GLU A 187 17.64 -26.42 2.22
CA GLU A 187 18.73 -26.18 1.28
C GLU A 187 18.35 -25.20 0.16
N ARG A 188 17.17 -25.37 -0.47
CA ARG A 188 16.74 -24.51 -1.58
C ARG A 188 16.42 -23.09 -1.15
N THR A 189 16.01 -22.90 0.10
CA THR A 189 15.58 -21.60 0.62
C THR A 189 16.60 -20.99 1.58
N ASN A 190 17.67 -21.71 1.90
CA ASN A 190 18.62 -21.37 2.96
C ASN A 190 17.90 -21.05 4.28
N GLY A 191 16.92 -21.88 4.63
CA GLY A 191 16.09 -21.75 5.84
C GLY A 191 15.09 -20.57 5.84
N LYS A 192 14.89 -19.88 4.71
CA LYS A 192 14.06 -18.66 4.62
C LYS A 192 12.57 -18.92 4.42
N VAL A 193 12.15 -20.12 4.02
CA VAL A 193 10.73 -20.45 3.88
C VAL A 193 10.34 -21.45 4.97
N LYS A 194 9.23 -21.18 5.66
CA LYS A 194 8.68 -22.06 6.70
C LYS A 194 7.17 -22.18 6.58
N ILE A 195 6.65 -23.34 6.93
CA ILE A 195 5.22 -23.59 7.14
C ILE A 195 5.10 -24.16 8.55
N TYR A 196 4.26 -23.56 9.38
CA TYR A 196 4.05 -23.99 10.76
C TYR A 196 2.63 -23.66 11.21
N GLY A 197 2.26 -24.05 12.42
CA GLY A 197 1.03 -23.60 13.03
C GLY A 197 1.23 -23.09 14.45
N ASP A 198 0.29 -22.26 14.89
CA ASP A 198 0.24 -21.63 16.20
C ASP A 198 -1.20 -21.57 16.73
N ALA A 199 -1.51 -20.64 17.65
CA ALA A 199 -2.87 -20.47 18.18
C ALA A 199 -3.85 -19.84 17.18
N GLU A 200 -3.34 -19.23 16.09
CA GLU A 200 -4.10 -18.54 15.06
C GLU A 200 -4.42 -19.46 13.88
N GLY A 201 -3.56 -20.44 13.60
CA GLY A 201 -3.84 -21.48 12.61
C GLY A 201 -2.59 -22.01 11.94
N GLY A 202 -2.66 -22.17 10.61
CA GLY A 202 -1.52 -22.52 9.77
C GLY A 202 -0.96 -21.29 9.06
N ASN A 203 0.37 -21.15 9.10
CA ASN A 203 1.07 -19.94 8.69
C ASN A 203 2.12 -20.29 7.62
N ILE A 204 2.37 -19.36 6.70
CA ILE A 204 3.44 -19.43 5.72
C ILE A 204 4.36 -18.23 5.92
N ARG A 205 5.64 -18.49 6.16
CA ARG A 205 6.64 -17.47 6.43
C ARG A 205 7.75 -17.46 5.38
N ILE A 206 8.15 -16.26 4.95
CA ILE A 206 9.26 -16.02 4.02
C ILE A 206 10.17 -14.93 4.57
N THR A 207 11.46 -15.21 4.71
CA THR A 207 12.48 -14.24 5.13
C THR A 207 13.27 -13.72 3.93
N SER A 208 13.37 -12.41 3.78
CA SER A 208 14.15 -11.77 2.71
C SER A 208 15.66 -11.93 2.96
N PRO A 209 16.53 -11.66 1.96
CA PRO A 209 17.99 -11.64 2.16
C PRO A 209 18.46 -10.70 3.27
N ASN A 210 17.71 -9.63 3.56
CA ASN A 210 18.05 -8.64 4.58
C ASN A 210 17.39 -8.94 5.94
N GLY A 211 16.76 -10.11 6.10
CA GLY A 211 16.13 -10.52 7.36
C GLY A 211 14.69 -10.03 7.56
N VAL A 212 14.08 -9.36 6.57
CA VAL A 212 12.66 -8.95 6.65
C VAL A 212 11.77 -10.18 6.55
N ILE A 213 10.89 -10.38 7.52
CA ILE A 213 9.97 -11.52 7.56
C ILE A 213 8.62 -11.09 7.02
N TRP A 214 8.11 -11.90 6.08
CA TRP A 214 6.75 -11.84 5.56
C TRP A 214 6.00 -13.08 5.99
N GLU A 215 4.75 -12.91 6.39
CA GLU A 215 3.88 -13.97 6.86
C GLU A 215 2.51 -13.90 6.20
N ILE A 216 1.94 -15.06 5.93
CA ILE A 216 0.59 -15.24 5.42
C ILE A 216 -0.12 -16.21 6.35
N ASP A 217 -1.27 -15.81 6.87
CA ASP A 217 -2.07 -16.60 7.80
C ASP A 217 -3.58 -16.31 7.67
N ALA A 218 -4.37 -17.02 8.46
CA ALA A 218 -5.78 -16.77 8.63
C ALA A 218 -6.06 -16.45 10.10
N TYR A 219 -6.55 -15.24 10.37
CA TYR A 219 -6.88 -14.79 11.72
C TYR A 219 -8.25 -14.13 11.77
N ASN A 220 -9.07 -14.51 12.75
CA ASN A 220 -10.47 -14.07 12.86
C ASN A 220 -11.23 -14.19 11.52
N ASP A 221 -11.08 -15.32 10.84
CA ASP A 221 -11.66 -15.63 9.53
C ASP A 221 -11.20 -14.76 8.34
N ASN A 222 -10.18 -13.91 8.52
CA ASN A 222 -9.63 -13.06 7.47
C ASN A 222 -8.26 -13.60 7.01
N LEU A 223 -8.01 -13.58 5.70
CA LEU A 223 -6.69 -13.89 5.13
C LEU A 223 -5.80 -12.66 5.19
N ARG A 224 -4.63 -12.77 5.80
CA ARG A 224 -3.68 -11.66 5.94
C ARG A 224 -2.36 -11.99 5.27
N ALA A 225 -1.71 -10.98 4.70
CA ALA A 225 -0.32 -11.03 4.27
C ALA A 225 0.40 -9.79 4.81
N TYR A 226 1.35 -9.98 5.71
CA TYR A 226 1.99 -8.88 6.43
C TYR A 226 3.49 -9.08 6.64
N CYS A 227 4.18 -8.00 6.96
CA CYS A 227 5.55 -8.05 7.45
C CYS A 227 5.58 -7.91 8.99
N ASP A 228 6.52 -8.59 9.65
CA ASP A 228 6.59 -8.67 11.13
C ASP A 228 6.73 -7.31 11.83
N ASP A 229 7.15 -6.25 11.12
CA ASP A 229 7.22 -4.88 11.65
C ASP A 229 5.89 -4.12 11.59
N GLY A 230 4.81 -4.75 11.09
CA GLY A 230 3.48 -4.17 10.95
C GLY A 230 3.35 -3.08 9.89
N SER A 231 4.38 -2.84 9.06
CA SER A 231 4.42 -1.71 8.12
C SER A 231 3.60 -1.90 6.84
N VAL A 232 3.33 -3.14 6.45
CA VAL A 232 2.52 -3.50 5.29
C VAL A 232 1.65 -4.70 5.66
N SER A 233 0.32 -4.53 5.58
CA SER A 233 -0.65 -5.59 5.72
C SER A 233 -1.65 -5.53 4.57
N PHE A 234 -1.81 -6.62 3.82
CA PHE A 234 -2.93 -6.83 2.92
C PHE A 234 -3.90 -7.78 3.62
N ASN A 235 -5.10 -7.30 3.93
CA ASN A 235 -6.12 -8.06 4.64
C ASN A 235 -7.30 -8.30 3.70
N PHE A 236 -7.63 -9.56 3.44
CA PHE A 236 -8.88 -9.97 2.82
C PHE A 236 -9.87 -10.35 3.91
N LEU A 237 -11.03 -9.72 3.89
CA LEU A 237 -12.11 -10.03 4.81
C LEU A 237 -12.68 -11.43 4.51
N LYS A 238 -13.39 -12.00 5.47
CA LYS A 238 -14.08 -13.31 5.34
C LYS A 238 -14.95 -13.43 4.07
N ASP A 239 -15.49 -12.33 3.56
CA ASP A 239 -16.30 -12.29 2.34
C ASP A 239 -15.46 -12.27 1.04
N GLY A 240 -14.14 -12.35 1.16
CA GLY A 240 -13.18 -12.33 0.04
C GLY A 240 -12.84 -10.92 -0.45
N THR A 241 -13.39 -9.86 0.15
CA THR A 241 -13.08 -8.48 -0.25
C THR A 241 -11.77 -8.00 0.36
N LEU A 242 -10.98 -7.22 -0.39
CA LEU A 242 -9.79 -6.58 0.12
C LEU A 242 -10.20 -5.41 1.04
N ASN A 243 -9.62 -5.32 2.24
CA ASN A 243 -9.80 -4.16 3.10
C ASN A 243 -9.12 -2.93 2.48
N ILE A 244 -9.93 -2.01 1.95
CA ILE A 244 -9.49 -0.84 1.18
C ILE A 244 -8.76 0.21 2.07
N ALA A 245 -8.94 0.19 3.38
CA ALA A 245 -8.27 1.13 4.29
C ALA A 245 -6.73 1.02 4.19
N ASP A 246 -6.21 -0.19 4.02
CA ASP A 246 -4.77 -0.44 3.89
C ASP A 246 -4.23 -0.07 2.48
N LEU A 247 -5.07 -0.19 1.44
CA LEU A 247 -4.72 0.17 0.05
C LEU A 247 -4.65 1.70 -0.18
N VAL A 248 -5.54 2.46 0.47
CA VAL A 248 -5.59 3.93 0.36
C VAL A 248 -4.34 4.57 0.98
N ILE A 249 -3.81 4.01 2.07
CA ILE A 249 -2.61 4.55 2.74
C ILE A 249 -1.36 4.35 1.87
N SER A 250 -1.20 3.21 1.18
CA SER A 250 -0.03 2.96 0.33
C SER A 250 -0.05 3.81 -0.94
N SER A 251 -1.20 3.92 -1.61
CA SER A 251 -1.35 4.73 -2.83
C SER A 251 -1.18 6.23 -2.58
N VAL A 252 -1.65 6.74 -1.44
CA VAL A 252 -1.44 8.14 -1.02
C VAL A 252 0.02 8.40 -0.65
N ARG A 253 0.71 7.50 0.06
CA ARG A 253 2.15 7.64 0.37
C ARG A 253 3.00 7.66 -0.89
N THR A 254 2.74 6.78 -1.86
CA THR A 254 3.48 6.74 -3.13
C THR A 254 3.26 8.01 -3.94
N ARG A 255 2.00 8.46 -4.09
CA ARG A 255 1.68 9.71 -4.79
C ARG A 255 2.25 10.94 -4.11
N LEU A 256 2.26 10.99 -2.77
CA LEU A 256 2.86 12.08 -2.02
C LEU A 256 4.40 12.06 -2.11
N SER A 257 5.02 10.88 -2.11
CA SER A 257 6.47 10.74 -2.30
C SER A 257 6.90 11.14 -3.71
N GLU A 258 6.13 10.76 -4.73
CA GLU A 258 6.31 11.24 -6.11
C GLU A 258 6.10 12.75 -6.22
N PHE A 259 5.11 13.32 -5.54
CA PHE A 259 4.86 14.76 -5.51
C PHE A 259 6.00 15.52 -4.82
N ILE A 260 6.48 15.04 -3.67
CA ILE A 260 7.64 15.60 -2.96
C ILE A 260 8.91 15.45 -3.82
N GLY A 261 9.11 14.30 -4.47
CA GLY A 261 10.21 14.07 -5.40
C GLY A 261 10.14 15.01 -6.62
N LYS A 262 8.94 15.22 -7.16
CA LYS A 262 8.69 16.21 -8.21
C LYS A 262 8.98 17.62 -7.72
N ILE A 263 8.55 18.05 -6.53
CA ILE A 263 8.92 19.37 -5.99
C ILE A 263 10.43 19.52 -5.82
N LYS A 264 11.11 18.47 -5.34
CA LYS A 264 12.58 18.48 -5.15
C LYS A 264 13.35 18.49 -6.48
N ASN A 265 12.80 17.87 -7.53
CA ASN A 265 13.46 17.70 -8.83
C ASN A 265 12.90 18.62 -9.93
N ALA A 266 11.80 19.33 -9.70
CA ALA A 266 11.13 20.14 -10.71
C ALA A 266 11.86 21.46 -10.92
N ALA A 267 12.32 21.63 -12.16
CA ALA A 267 12.69 22.88 -12.80
C ALA A 267 11.53 23.92 -12.92
N TYR A 268 10.45 23.82 -12.13
CA TYR A 268 9.26 24.68 -12.27
C TYR A 268 9.17 25.83 -11.26
N CYS A 269 9.93 25.81 -10.17
CA CYS A 269 10.08 26.95 -9.28
C CYS A 269 11.56 27.13 -8.93
N THR A 270 12.33 27.70 -9.85
CA THR A 270 13.64 28.24 -9.48
C THR A 270 13.39 29.46 -8.62
N VAL A 271 13.40 29.30 -7.29
CA VAL A 271 13.42 30.43 -6.36
C VAL A 271 14.75 31.13 -6.58
N VAL A 272 14.75 32.14 -7.44
CA VAL A 272 15.93 32.91 -7.79
C VAL A 272 16.15 34.00 -6.74
N ASN A 273 17.36 34.01 -6.18
CA ASN A 273 17.81 35.03 -5.22
C ASN A 273 18.39 36.27 -5.91
N ASN A 274 18.28 36.36 -7.24
CA ASN A 274 19.03 37.32 -8.05
C ASN A 274 18.07 38.28 -8.77
N ALA A 275 18.25 39.58 -8.54
CA ALA A 275 17.45 40.66 -9.09
C ALA A 275 17.64 40.91 -10.60
N THR A 276 18.54 40.17 -11.26
CA THR A 276 18.99 40.45 -12.64
C THR A 276 18.56 39.43 -13.69
N THR A 277 17.89 38.33 -13.31
CA THR A 277 17.53 37.23 -14.22
C THR A 277 16.02 36.93 -14.22
N THR A 278 15.16 37.95 -14.25
CA THR A 278 13.71 37.76 -14.32
C THR A 278 13.27 37.56 -15.76
N GLY A 279 12.88 36.33 -16.11
CA GLY A 279 12.07 36.01 -17.29
C GLY A 279 10.59 35.87 -16.94
N GLU A 280 9.72 35.68 -17.94
CA GLU A 280 8.31 35.41 -17.72
C GLU A 280 8.13 34.09 -16.92
N GLY A 281 7.34 34.11 -15.85
CA GLY A 281 7.06 32.95 -15.00
C GLY A 281 7.96 32.73 -13.77
N THR A 282 8.92 33.61 -13.48
CA THR A 282 9.77 33.49 -12.27
C THR A 282 9.14 34.14 -11.04
N VAL A 283 9.18 33.47 -9.88
CA VAL A 283 8.77 34.05 -8.58
C VAL A 283 10.01 34.51 -7.81
N LEU A 284 10.00 35.78 -7.37
CA LEU A 284 11.04 36.32 -6.49
C LEU A 284 10.95 35.68 -5.11
N ASP A 285 12.10 35.40 -4.48
CA ASP A 285 12.11 34.98 -3.07
C ASP A 285 11.57 36.09 -2.15
N GLY A 286 11.05 35.70 -0.99
CA GLY A 286 10.40 36.65 -0.07
C GLY A 286 11.32 37.78 0.43
N ARG A 287 12.65 37.57 0.41
CA ARG A 287 13.63 38.59 0.82
C ARG A 287 13.80 39.65 -0.26
N MET A 288 13.95 39.24 -1.51
CA MET A 288 14.06 40.15 -2.66
C MET A 288 12.77 40.92 -2.92
N GLY A 289 11.61 40.27 -2.75
CA GLY A 289 10.31 40.94 -2.79
C GLY A 289 10.20 42.08 -1.76
N LYS A 290 10.67 41.84 -0.53
CA LYS A 290 10.74 42.87 0.51
C LYS A 290 11.69 44.02 0.16
N THR A 291 12.91 43.71 -0.30
CA THR A 291 13.91 44.74 -0.69
C THR A 291 13.39 45.64 -1.81
N LEU A 292 12.69 45.09 -2.81
CA LEU A 292 12.10 45.89 -3.87
C LEU A 292 10.98 46.80 -3.33
N ASN A 293 10.12 46.29 -2.47
CA ASN A 293 9.01 47.06 -1.90
C ASN A 293 9.54 48.21 -1.02
N ASP A 294 10.57 47.95 -0.22
CA ASP A 294 11.23 48.96 0.62
C ASP A 294 11.87 50.08 -0.24
N LYS A 295 12.47 49.74 -1.40
CA LYS A 295 13.00 50.74 -2.37
C LYS A 295 11.90 51.58 -3.01
N ILE A 296 10.78 50.98 -3.40
CA ILE A 296 9.64 51.69 -4.01
C ILE A 296 9.04 52.70 -3.00
N ALA A 297 8.92 52.31 -1.74
CA ALA A 297 8.43 53.18 -0.67
C ALA A 297 9.33 54.41 -0.46
N LEU A 298 10.65 54.23 -0.52
CA LEU A 298 11.62 55.33 -0.40
C LEU A 298 11.48 56.33 -1.55
N VAL A 299 11.42 55.86 -2.79
CA VAL A 299 11.27 56.73 -3.99
C VAL A 299 9.97 57.54 -3.92
N SER A 300 8.88 56.91 -3.47
CA SER A 300 7.57 57.56 -3.32
C SER A 300 7.59 58.68 -2.28
N THR A 301 8.34 58.49 -1.19
CA THR A 301 8.50 59.51 -0.14
C THR A 301 9.30 60.72 -0.65
N VAL A 302 10.44 60.49 -1.30
CA VAL A 302 11.29 61.56 -1.84
C VAL A 302 10.56 62.39 -2.89
N ALA A 303 9.82 61.74 -3.80
CA ALA A 303 9.04 62.45 -4.82
C ALA A 303 7.96 63.37 -4.22
N ASN A 304 7.34 62.97 -3.11
CA ASN A 304 6.36 63.81 -2.41
C ASN A 304 7.01 65.02 -1.72
N GLU A 305 8.18 64.84 -1.11
CA GLU A 305 8.93 65.94 -0.49
C GLU A 305 9.38 66.97 -1.53
N ASP A 306 9.90 66.52 -2.66
CA ASP A 306 10.39 67.42 -3.71
C ASP A 306 9.25 68.21 -4.36
N ARG A 307 8.08 67.59 -4.56
CA ARG A 307 6.87 68.29 -5.01
C ARG A 307 6.46 69.40 -4.04
N LEU A 308 6.54 69.16 -2.73
CA LEU A 308 6.22 70.17 -1.71
C LEU A 308 7.24 71.32 -1.70
N ARG A 309 8.54 71.02 -1.85
CA ARG A 309 9.59 72.05 -1.97
C ARG A 309 9.38 72.92 -3.20
N LEU A 310 9.07 72.32 -4.35
CA LEU A 310 8.84 73.04 -5.60
C LEU A 310 7.63 73.99 -5.50
N ASN A 311 6.50 73.52 -4.96
CA ASN A 311 5.31 74.35 -4.75
C ASN A 311 5.60 75.58 -3.87
N LYS A 312 6.40 75.43 -2.80
CA LYS A 312 6.78 76.57 -1.95
C LYS A 312 7.61 77.61 -2.71
N VAL A 313 8.53 77.17 -3.56
CA VAL A 313 9.35 78.06 -4.39
C VAL A 313 8.50 78.81 -5.41
N GLU A 314 7.57 78.13 -6.07
CA GLU A 314 6.66 78.71 -7.06
C GLU A 314 5.76 79.80 -6.45
N VAL A 315 5.16 79.54 -5.29
CA VAL A 315 4.35 80.52 -4.55
C VAL A 315 5.18 81.76 -4.15
N ASN A 316 6.45 81.58 -3.80
CA ASN A 316 7.33 82.68 -3.40
C ASN A 316 7.86 83.54 -4.56
N LEU A 317 7.96 82.96 -5.76
CA LEU A 317 8.37 83.69 -6.98
C LEU A 317 7.20 84.41 -7.65
N SER A 318 5.99 83.84 -7.60
CA SER A 318 4.78 84.41 -8.21
C SER A 318 4.23 85.61 -7.40
N ARG A 319 4.75 86.81 -7.66
CA ARG A 319 4.25 88.05 -7.03
C ARG A 319 2.95 88.53 -7.66
N ALA A 320 1.81 87.99 -7.20
CA ALA A 320 0.50 88.50 -7.62
C ALA A 320 0.35 90.00 -7.28
N THR A 321 -0.20 90.78 -8.21
CA THR A 321 -0.46 92.21 -8.01
C THR A 321 -1.86 92.39 -7.45
N ASN A 322 -1.97 92.99 -6.27
CA ASN A 322 -3.24 93.24 -5.58
C ASN A 322 -3.49 94.75 -5.47
N THR A 323 -4.74 95.17 -5.48
CA THR A 323 -5.12 96.59 -5.36
C THR A 323 -5.44 96.92 -3.90
N LEU A 324 -4.87 98.01 -3.37
CA LEU A 324 -5.26 98.54 -2.06
C LEU A 324 -6.50 99.42 -2.19
N GLY A 325 -6.48 100.34 -3.16
CA GLY A 325 -7.57 101.27 -3.41
C GLY A 325 -7.10 102.49 -4.21
N SER A 326 -8.01 103.43 -4.45
CA SER A 326 -7.75 104.63 -5.24
C SER A 326 -8.46 105.84 -4.64
N ALA A 327 -7.81 107.00 -4.67
CA ALA A 327 -8.39 108.26 -4.24
C ALA A 327 -7.83 109.41 -5.09
N TYR A 328 -8.68 110.38 -5.44
CA TYR A 328 -8.28 111.63 -6.12
C TYR A 328 -7.40 111.47 -7.37
N GLY A 329 -7.61 110.40 -8.15
CA GLY A 329 -6.86 110.14 -9.39
C GLY A 329 -5.55 109.34 -9.22
N VAL A 330 -5.25 108.89 -8.00
CA VAL A 330 -4.09 108.04 -7.68
C VAL A 330 -4.56 106.67 -7.18
N THR A 331 -3.93 105.61 -7.66
CA THR A 331 -4.18 104.22 -7.25
C THR A 331 -2.96 103.65 -6.53
N ALA A 332 -3.20 102.95 -5.41
CA ALA A 332 -2.19 102.16 -4.73
C ALA A 332 -2.43 100.66 -4.97
N LYS A 333 -1.37 99.95 -5.38
CA LYS A 333 -1.32 98.49 -5.54
C LYS A 333 -0.16 97.94 -4.73
N TYR A 334 -0.18 96.64 -4.41
CA TYR A 334 0.94 95.98 -3.77
C TYR A 334 1.25 94.63 -4.38
N ARG A 335 2.51 94.21 -4.25
CA ARG A 335 3.03 92.89 -4.58
C ARG A 335 3.76 92.37 -3.35
N THR A 336 3.50 91.13 -2.97
CA THR A 336 4.12 90.53 -1.79
C THR A 336 4.53 89.08 -2.05
N ASN A 337 5.61 88.63 -1.40
CA ASN A 337 5.95 87.22 -1.24
C ASN A 337 6.19 86.92 0.25
N GLU A 338 6.79 85.79 0.61
CA GLU A 338 7.12 85.48 2.02
C GLU A 338 8.00 86.56 2.67
N TYR A 339 8.94 87.15 1.94
CA TYR A 339 9.99 87.99 2.52
C TYR A 339 9.78 89.51 2.38
N MET A 340 9.16 89.98 1.29
CA MET A 340 9.04 91.41 1.02
C MET A 340 7.67 91.79 0.48
N THR A 341 7.30 93.06 0.71
CA THR A 341 6.16 93.71 0.10
C THR A 341 6.60 95.01 -0.58
N THR A 342 6.13 95.21 -1.80
CA THR A 342 6.28 96.47 -2.53
C THR A 342 4.91 97.09 -2.76
N VAL A 343 4.71 98.32 -2.31
CA VAL A 343 3.53 99.14 -2.62
C VAL A 343 3.89 100.08 -3.76
N TYR A 344 3.05 100.13 -4.79
CA TYR A 344 3.16 100.99 -5.96
C TYR A 344 2.05 102.03 -5.91
N PHE A 345 2.42 103.29 -6.05
CA PHE A 345 1.51 104.42 -6.22
C PHE A 345 1.63 104.88 -7.66
N TYR A 346 0.52 105.04 -8.34
CA TYR A 346 0.53 105.55 -9.70
C TYR A 346 -0.74 106.35 -10.01
N GLY A 347 -0.58 107.43 -10.77
CA GLY A 347 -1.67 108.29 -11.21
C GLY A 347 -1.36 109.78 -11.05
N GLN A 348 -2.28 110.62 -11.51
CA GLN A 348 -2.19 112.07 -11.38
C GLN A 348 -3.22 112.54 -10.37
N HIS A 349 -2.74 113.08 -9.24
CA HIS A 349 -3.61 113.66 -8.24
C HIS A 349 -4.35 114.87 -8.83
N VAL A 350 -5.64 115.02 -8.56
CA VAL A 350 -6.47 116.10 -9.11
C VAL A 350 -6.26 117.49 -8.45
N GLY A 351 -5.23 117.63 -7.60
CA GLY A 351 -4.99 118.78 -6.72
C GLY A 351 -5.80 118.75 -5.41
N ALA A 352 -5.24 119.29 -4.32
CA ALA A 352 -5.90 119.39 -3.00
C ALA A 352 -5.21 120.41 -2.08
N SER A 353 -5.91 120.79 -1.01
CA SER A 353 -5.34 121.44 0.17
C SER A 353 -5.38 120.46 1.34
N MET A 354 -4.22 120.13 1.90
CA MET A 354 -4.06 119.19 3.00
C MET A 354 -3.59 119.95 4.24
N GLY A 355 -4.32 119.84 5.35
CA GLY A 355 -3.91 120.40 6.64
C GLY A 355 -2.58 119.82 7.13
N ALA A 356 -2.01 120.44 8.16
CA ALA A 356 -0.78 119.97 8.79
C ALA A 356 -0.93 118.49 9.23
N TYR A 357 0.02 117.63 8.84
CA TYR A 357 0.03 116.20 9.18
C TYR A 357 -1.20 115.39 8.72
N GLN A 358 -1.91 115.87 7.70
CA GLN A 358 -3.07 115.16 7.14
C GLN A 358 -2.64 114.05 6.17
N ALA A 359 -3.43 112.97 6.13
CA ALA A 359 -3.25 111.83 5.22
C ALA A 359 -4.46 111.65 4.29
N ILE A 360 -4.20 111.22 3.05
CA ILE A 360 -5.20 110.66 2.13
C ILE A 360 -4.92 109.15 2.01
N GLY A 361 -5.80 108.32 2.57
CA GLY A 361 -5.63 106.87 2.57
C GLY A 361 -6.03 106.21 1.26
N PHE A 362 -5.23 105.25 0.81
CA PHE A 362 -5.51 104.38 -0.35
C PHE A 362 -5.87 102.95 0.04
N GLY A 363 -5.69 102.56 1.31
CA GLY A 363 -6.05 101.22 1.83
C GLY A 363 -4.97 100.63 2.74
N ALA A 364 -5.36 99.62 3.51
CA ALA A 364 -4.47 98.92 4.44
C ALA A 364 -3.90 97.64 3.81
N LEU A 365 -2.61 97.39 4.04
CA LEU A 365 -1.99 96.11 3.74
C LEU A 365 -2.49 94.99 4.69
N PRO A 366 -2.53 93.72 4.22
CA PRO A 366 -2.88 92.58 5.06
C PRO A 366 -1.98 92.46 6.30
N ALA A 367 -2.50 91.84 7.37
CA ALA A 367 -1.69 91.51 8.55
C ALA A 367 -0.49 90.63 8.16
N GLY A 368 0.68 90.92 8.73
CA GLY A 368 1.94 90.25 8.40
C GLY A 368 2.62 90.69 7.10
N LYS A 369 2.06 91.69 6.39
CA LYS A 369 2.63 92.29 5.17
C LYS A 369 2.81 93.81 5.33
N ARG A 370 3.16 94.28 6.53
CA ARG A 370 3.18 95.70 6.92
C ARG A 370 4.60 96.06 7.37
N PRO A 371 5.09 97.27 7.07
CA PRO A 371 6.44 97.63 7.48
C PRO A 371 6.50 97.78 9.02
N LEU A 372 7.63 97.42 9.63
CA LEU A 372 7.82 97.61 11.09
C LEU A 372 7.71 99.08 11.51
N ASN A 373 8.20 99.98 10.67
CA ASN A 373 8.22 101.41 10.89
C ASN A 373 7.60 102.13 9.69
N LYS A 374 7.10 103.35 9.89
CA LYS A 374 6.62 104.17 8.77
C LYS A 374 7.75 104.36 7.75
N ILE A 375 7.45 104.03 6.51
CA ILE A 375 8.33 104.26 5.37
C ILE A 375 7.71 105.29 4.45
N GLN A 376 8.56 106.10 3.82
CA GLN A 376 8.09 107.19 2.99
C GLN A 376 9.07 107.58 1.90
N ILE A 377 8.52 108.01 0.77
CA ILE A 377 9.25 108.63 -0.32
C ILE A 377 8.59 109.97 -0.68
N PRO A 378 9.38 111.02 -0.99
CA PRO A 378 8.82 112.30 -1.37
C PRO A 378 8.00 112.19 -2.66
N CYS A 379 6.88 112.90 -2.71
CA CYS A 379 6.12 113.10 -3.93
C CYS A 379 6.86 114.12 -4.80
N ALA A 380 7.25 113.73 -6.02
CA ALA A 380 8.00 114.60 -6.91
C ALA A 380 7.18 115.85 -7.28
N GLY A 381 7.79 117.02 -7.17
CA GLY A 381 7.19 118.31 -7.57
C GLY A 381 6.35 119.01 -6.50
N VAL A 382 6.14 118.42 -5.33
CA VAL A 382 5.44 119.06 -4.20
C VAL A 382 6.24 118.88 -2.91
N ALA A 383 6.94 119.93 -2.49
CA ALA A 383 7.77 119.89 -1.28
C ALA A 383 6.90 119.65 -0.04
N GLY A 384 7.27 118.65 0.78
CA GLY A 384 6.54 118.32 2.01
C GLY A 384 5.43 117.27 1.86
N LEU A 385 5.13 116.84 0.63
CA LEU A 385 4.18 115.75 0.35
C LEU A 385 4.92 114.43 0.16
N TYR A 386 4.45 113.36 0.80
CA TYR A 386 5.09 112.05 0.75
C TYR A 386 4.09 110.95 0.40
N MET A 387 4.53 109.96 -0.37
CA MET A 387 3.86 108.65 -0.39
C MET A 387 4.38 107.88 0.80
N THR A 388 3.48 107.38 1.64
CA THR A 388 3.83 106.74 2.91
C THR A 388 3.12 105.41 3.05
N VAL A 389 3.77 104.48 3.75
CA VAL A 389 3.11 103.32 4.36
C VAL A 389 3.46 103.33 5.84
N ASP A 390 2.48 103.47 6.71
CA ASP A 390 2.72 103.46 8.16
C ASP A 390 2.85 102.02 8.72
N ALA A 391 3.22 101.91 10.00
CA ALA A 391 3.35 100.61 10.66
C ALA A 391 2.01 99.85 10.81
N SER A 392 0.87 100.56 10.70
CA SER A 392 -0.45 99.93 10.65
C SER A 392 -0.77 99.34 9.26
N GLY A 393 0.09 99.59 8.27
CA GLY A 393 -0.04 99.12 6.89
C GLY A 393 -0.84 100.06 6.01
N MET A 394 -1.20 101.25 6.48
CA MET A 394 -1.98 102.20 5.68
C MET A 394 -1.08 102.87 4.65
N ALA A 395 -1.38 102.62 3.37
CA ALA A 395 -0.77 103.34 2.27
C ALA A 395 -1.50 104.68 2.07
N CYS A 396 -0.78 105.78 2.13
CA CYS A 396 -1.36 107.11 2.03
C CYS A 396 -0.45 108.12 1.32
N LEU A 397 -1.06 109.22 0.91
CA LEU A 397 -0.38 110.46 0.60
C LEU A 397 -0.40 111.31 1.87
N PHE A 398 0.73 111.80 2.34
CA PHE A 398 0.85 112.44 3.65
C PHE A 398 1.55 113.79 3.55
N ASN A 399 0.99 114.81 4.21
CA ASN A 399 1.64 116.10 4.38
C ASN A 399 2.54 116.05 5.62
N GLU A 400 3.86 116.06 5.44
CA GLU A 400 4.85 116.05 6.55
C GLU A 400 5.11 117.43 7.15
N THR A 401 4.48 118.49 6.62
CA THR A 401 4.73 119.85 7.09
C THR A 401 3.77 120.25 8.23
N PRO A 402 4.23 121.09 9.18
CA PRO A 402 3.36 121.64 10.22
C PRO A 402 2.37 122.69 9.71
N ASN A 403 2.35 122.96 8.40
CA ASN A 403 1.51 123.96 7.76
C ASN A 403 0.55 123.29 6.77
N THR A 404 -0.52 123.99 6.40
CA THR A 404 -1.40 123.55 5.32
C THR A 404 -0.65 123.58 3.99
N LEU A 405 -0.59 122.43 3.31
CA LEU A 405 0.02 122.25 2.01
C LEU A 405 -1.05 122.33 0.92
N SER A 406 -0.92 123.27 -0.02
CA SER A 406 -1.80 123.39 -1.18
C SER A 406 -1.01 123.07 -2.46
N PHE A 407 -1.53 122.15 -3.29
CA PHE A 407 -0.89 121.76 -4.54
C PHE A 407 -1.90 121.51 -5.66
N GLY A 408 -1.51 121.86 -6.89
CA GLY A 408 -2.28 121.59 -8.11
C GLY A 408 -2.16 120.14 -8.57
N LYS A 409 -2.56 119.88 -9.83
CA LYS A 409 -2.43 118.54 -10.42
C LYS A 409 -0.98 118.07 -10.41
N THR A 410 -0.71 116.95 -9.76
CA THR A 410 0.66 116.43 -9.53
C THR A 410 0.71 114.93 -9.80
N TRP A 411 1.77 114.44 -10.44
CA TRP A 411 1.97 113.00 -10.65
C TRP A 411 2.47 112.33 -9.36
N VAL A 412 1.71 111.34 -8.89
CA VAL A 412 2.08 110.51 -7.74
C VAL A 412 2.47 109.14 -8.27
N ASN A 413 3.72 109.04 -8.73
CA ASN A 413 4.32 107.80 -9.25
C ASN A 413 5.51 107.43 -8.39
N GLY A 414 5.46 106.26 -7.76
CA GLY A 414 6.54 105.79 -6.89
C GLY A 414 6.27 104.41 -6.34
N HIS A 415 7.28 103.83 -5.70
CA HIS A 415 7.12 102.56 -5.02
C HIS A 415 7.91 102.51 -3.72
N LEU A 416 7.38 101.79 -2.75
CA LEU A 416 7.97 101.55 -1.43
C LEU A 416 8.12 100.05 -1.26
N THR A 417 9.35 99.55 -1.15
CA THR A 417 9.64 98.14 -0.86
C THR A 417 10.17 98.00 0.56
N PHE A 418 9.66 97.03 1.30
CA PHE A 418 10.07 96.70 2.65
C PHE A 418 9.99 95.19 2.88
N VAL A 419 10.73 94.73 3.89
CA VAL A 419 10.66 93.36 4.39
C VAL A 419 9.37 93.21 5.22
N ASN A 420 8.66 92.10 5.04
CA ASN A 420 7.37 91.82 5.70
C ASN A 420 7.44 91.79 7.22
#